data_AF-A0A6A8QD01-F1
#
_entry.id   AF-A0A6A8QD01-F1
#
_cell.length_a   1.000
_cell.length_b   1.000
_cell.length_c   1.000
_cell.angle_alpha   90.00
_cell.angle_beta   90.00
_cell.angle_gamma   90.00
#
_symmetry.space_group_name_H-M   'P 1'
#
loop_
_entity.id
_entity.type
_entity.pdbx_description
1 polymer ?
#
loop_
_entity_poly.entity_id
_entity_poly.type
_entity_poly.pdbx_seq_one_letter_code
_entity_poly.pdbx_strand_id
1 'polypeptide(L)'
;MADIKTITKKDYKFLKELEELLYDRKDAMPKGSYTTSMYKKGLDKIAQKVGEEAVETVIASKNKKNKETINEAADLLFHLMLLLSEKEIPLHKVVKELRKRHGKGNHKHIGE
;
A
#
# COMPACT_ATOMS: atom_id res chain seq x y z
N MET A 1 -17.34 -20.23 13.70
CA MET A 1 -17.72 -18.80 13.55
C MET A 1 -16.48 -18.05 13.11
N ALA A 2 -16.35 -17.74 11.82
CA ALA A 2 -15.26 -16.89 11.35
C ALA A 2 -15.72 -15.44 11.54
N ASP A 3 -15.60 -14.95 12.78
CA ASP A 3 -16.12 -13.66 13.19
C ASP A 3 -14.97 -12.64 13.30
N ILE A 4 -15.12 -11.60 12.49
CA ILE A 4 -14.24 -10.45 12.27
C ILE A 4 -13.90 -9.73 13.59
N LYS A 5 -12.68 -9.16 13.70
CA LYS A 5 -12.55 -7.78 14.24
C LYS A 5 -11.21 -7.07 14.07
N THR A 6 -10.07 -7.72 13.84
CA THR A 6 -8.79 -7.00 13.73
C THR A 6 -7.75 -7.72 12.89
N ILE A 7 -6.84 -6.95 12.32
CA ILE A 7 -5.55 -7.42 11.78
C ILE A 7 -4.81 -8.29 12.82
N THR A 8 -4.22 -9.38 12.36
CA THR A 8 -3.49 -10.36 13.18
C THR A 8 -1.97 -10.14 13.10
N LYS A 9 -1.22 -10.81 13.97
CA LYS A 9 0.26 -10.84 13.87
C LYS A 9 0.74 -11.39 12.52
N LYS A 10 0.02 -12.32 11.91
CA LYS A 10 0.37 -12.89 10.60
C LYS A 10 0.22 -11.85 9.49
N ASP A 11 -0.83 -11.05 9.54
CA ASP A 11 -1.08 -9.99 8.55
C ASP A 11 -0.01 -8.89 8.63
N TYR A 12 0.39 -8.48 9.84
CA TYR A 12 1.53 -7.57 10.01
C TYR A 12 2.84 -8.17 9.49
N LYS A 13 3.07 -9.46 9.72
CA LYS A 13 4.24 -10.17 9.20
C LYS A 13 4.24 -10.17 7.67
N PHE A 14 3.09 -10.41 7.05
CA PHE A 14 2.95 -10.40 5.60
C PHE A 14 3.28 -9.03 4.99
N LEU A 15 2.80 -7.92 5.58
CA LEU A 15 3.14 -6.58 5.09
C LEU A 15 4.65 -6.29 5.20
N LYS A 16 5.29 -6.78 6.26
CA LYS A 16 6.75 -6.70 6.39
C LYS A 16 7.46 -7.52 5.30
N GLU A 17 7.05 -8.77 5.10
CA GLU A 17 7.61 -9.66 4.07
C GLU A 17 7.40 -9.09 2.66
N LEU A 18 6.28 -8.42 2.41
CA LEU A 18 6.00 -7.73 1.15
C LEU A 18 6.94 -6.54 0.94
N GLU A 19 7.17 -5.71 1.97
CA GLU A 19 8.15 -4.61 1.90
C GLU A 19 9.57 -5.14 1.59
N GLU A 20 10.02 -6.18 2.31
CA GLU A 20 11.32 -6.82 2.07
C GLU A 20 11.42 -7.37 0.64
N LEU A 21 10.38 -8.07 0.17
CA LEU A 21 10.32 -8.57 -1.21
C LEU A 21 10.40 -7.46 -2.25
N LEU A 22 9.79 -6.30 -2.00
CA LEU A 22 9.84 -5.17 -2.93
C LEU A 22 11.24 -4.58 -3.04
N TYR A 23 11.98 -4.48 -1.93
CA TYR A 23 13.39 -4.07 -1.94
C TYR A 23 14.27 -5.12 -2.65
N ASP A 24 14.14 -6.39 -2.28
CA ASP A 24 14.90 -7.48 -2.92
C ASP A 24 14.69 -7.51 -4.44
N ARG A 25 13.46 -7.30 -4.90
CA ARG A 25 13.16 -7.26 -6.34
C ARG A 25 13.65 -5.99 -7.03
N LYS A 26 13.77 -4.87 -6.31
CA LYS A 26 14.37 -3.63 -6.84
C LYS A 26 15.85 -3.85 -7.12
N ASP A 27 16.54 -4.55 -6.22
CA ASP A 27 17.98 -4.83 -6.35
C ASP A 27 18.26 -5.96 -7.35
N ALA A 28 17.53 -7.08 -7.26
CA ALA A 28 17.78 -8.25 -8.08
C ALA A 28 17.22 -8.15 -9.51
N MET A 29 16.22 -7.29 -9.75
CA MET A 29 15.56 -7.08 -11.05
C MET A 29 15.21 -8.39 -11.79
N PRO A 30 14.48 -9.35 -11.17
CA PRO A 30 14.21 -10.65 -11.77
C PRO A 30 13.45 -10.52 -13.10
N LYS A 31 13.88 -11.28 -14.12
CA LYS A 31 13.26 -11.28 -15.45
C LYS A 31 11.80 -11.74 -15.37
N GLY A 32 10.92 -11.08 -16.12
CA GLY A 32 9.49 -11.42 -16.21
C GLY A 32 8.63 -10.99 -15.01
N SER A 33 9.20 -10.42 -13.95
CA SER A 33 8.42 -9.92 -12.81
C SER A 33 7.72 -8.60 -13.14
N TYR A 34 6.48 -8.46 -12.66
CA TYR A 34 5.72 -7.21 -12.73
C TYR A 34 6.47 -6.04 -12.07
N THR A 35 7.02 -6.26 -10.87
CA THR A 35 7.75 -5.20 -10.13
C THR A 35 8.98 -4.74 -10.90
N THR A 36 9.70 -5.64 -11.56
CA THR A 36 10.83 -5.30 -12.45
C THR A 36 10.39 -4.42 -13.61
N SER A 37 9.23 -4.72 -14.23
CA SER A 37 8.68 -3.87 -15.29
C SER A 37 8.34 -2.47 -14.76
N MET A 38 7.76 -2.38 -13.57
CA MET A 38 7.40 -1.11 -12.95
C MET A 38 8.64 -0.29 -12.60
N TYR A 39 9.63 -0.86 -11.92
CA TYR A 39 10.88 -0.17 -11.60
C TYR A 39 11.62 0.29 -12.85
N LYS A 40 11.65 -0.52 -13.92
CA LYS A 40 12.23 -0.10 -15.21
C LYS A 40 11.48 1.05 -15.88
N LYS A 41 10.17 1.17 -15.69
CA LYS A 41 9.36 2.29 -16.18
C LYS A 41 9.50 3.53 -15.28
N GLY A 42 10.03 3.38 -14.07
CA GLY A 42 10.37 4.45 -13.16
C GLY A 42 9.19 5.05 -12.39
N LEU A 43 9.53 6.07 -11.62
CA LEU A 43 8.66 6.73 -10.64
C LEU A 43 7.30 7.18 -11.22
N ASP A 44 7.29 7.82 -12.39
CA ASP A 44 6.07 8.37 -12.99
C ASP A 44 5.03 7.29 -13.27
N LYS A 45 5.47 6.13 -13.77
CA LYS A 45 4.53 5.02 -14.03
C LYS A 45 4.02 4.38 -12.75
N ILE A 46 4.88 4.28 -11.72
CA ILE A 46 4.48 3.78 -10.41
C ILE A 46 3.45 4.71 -9.76
N ALA A 47 3.69 6.02 -9.78
CA ALA A 47 2.77 7.03 -9.27
C ALA A 47 1.44 7.05 -10.04
N GLN A 48 1.48 6.89 -11.36
CA GLN A 48 0.27 6.76 -12.18
C GLN A 48 -0.61 5.59 -11.68
N LYS A 49 -0.02 4.42 -11.41
CA LYS A 49 -0.78 3.27 -10.89
C LYS A 49 -1.39 3.56 -9.53
N VAL A 50 -0.68 4.21 -8.60
CA VAL A 50 -1.27 4.63 -7.32
C VAL A 50 -2.53 5.49 -7.53
N GLY A 51 -2.50 6.43 -8.48
CA GLY A 51 -3.67 7.24 -8.81
C GLY A 51 -4.81 6.46 -9.45
N GLU A 52 -4.50 5.53 -10.35
CA GLU A 52 -5.47 4.62 -11.00
C GLU A 52 -6.23 3.80 -9.95
N GLU A 53 -5.48 3.08 -9.09
CA GLU A 53 -6.07 2.22 -8.05
C GLU A 53 -6.86 3.01 -7.01
N ALA A 54 -6.46 4.27 -6.74
CA ALA A 54 -7.20 5.14 -5.82
C ALA A 54 -8.59 5.50 -6.40
N VAL A 55 -8.66 5.81 -7.69
CA VAL A 55 -9.94 6.09 -8.37
C VAL A 55 -10.79 4.83 -8.46
N GLU A 56 -10.19 3.69 -8.81
CA GLU A 56 -10.86 2.39 -8.87
C GLU A 56 -11.42 1.99 -7.51
N THR A 57 -10.66 2.19 -6.43
CA THR A 57 -11.13 1.96 -5.05
C THR A 57 -12.34 2.82 -4.72
N VAL A 58 -12.34 4.11 -5.09
CA VAL A 58 -13.49 5.01 -4.87
C VAL A 58 -14.71 4.52 -5.65
N ILE A 59 -14.54 4.12 -6.91
CA ILE A 59 -15.63 3.61 -7.74
C ILE A 59 -16.18 2.30 -7.14
N ALA A 60 -15.31 1.33 -6.85
CA ALA A 60 -15.69 0.03 -6.27
C ALA A 60 -16.41 0.19 -4.93
N SER A 61 -16.00 1.15 -4.10
CA SER A 61 -16.65 1.44 -2.82
C SER A 61 -18.13 1.83 -2.93
N LYS A 62 -18.59 2.29 -4.10
CA LYS A 62 -19.99 2.64 -4.36
C LYS A 62 -20.83 1.47 -4.85
N ASN A 63 -20.21 0.34 -5.17
CA ASN A 63 -20.89 -0.87 -5.63
C ASN A 63 -21.42 -1.69 -4.44
N LYS A 64 -22.44 -2.52 -4.68
CA LYS A 64 -23.07 -3.35 -3.62
C LYS A 64 -22.20 -4.53 -3.15
N LYS A 65 -21.07 -4.81 -3.82
CA LYS A 65 -20.22 -5.99 -3.56
C LYS A 65 -18.89 -5.58 -2.94
N ASN A 66 -18.69 -5.91 -1.67
CA ASN A 66 -17.45 -5.62 -0.94
C ASN A 66 -16.19 -6.26 -1.55
N LYS A 67 -16.33 -7.31 -2.36
CA LYS A 67 -15.20 -8.01 -2.99
C LYS A 67 -14.40 -7.09 -3.90
N GLU A 68 -15.06 -6.25 -4.69
CA GLU A 68 -14.39 -5.31 -5.60
C GLU A 68 -13.60 -4.29 -4.79
N THR A 69 -14.22 -3.67 -3.77
CA THR A 69 -13.53 -2.73 -2.89
C THR A 69 -12.30 -3.34 -2.20
N ILE A 70 -12.38 -4.61 -1.78
CA ILE A 70 -11.23 -5.31 -1.17
C ILE A 70 -10.08 -5.48 -2.17
N ASN A 71 -10.40 -5.84 -3.42
CA ASN A 71 -9.40 -6.02 -4.46
C ASN A 71 -8.70 -4.70 -4.80
N GLU A 72 -9.46 -3.65 -5.10
CA GLU A 72 -8.88 -2.35 -5.47
C GLU A 72 -8.09 -1.72 -4.30
N ALA A 73 -8.57 -1.89 -3.06
CA ALA A 73 -7.83 -1.43 -1.89
C ALA A 73 -6.52 -2.21 -1.67
N ALA A 74 -6.49 -3.49 -2.03
CA ALA A 74 -5.27 -4.29 -1.98
C ALA A 74 -4.27 -3.85 -3.06
N ASP A 75 -4.73 -3.57 -4.28
CA ASP A 75 -3.89 -3.08 -5.37
C ASP A 75 -3.36 -1.67 -5.07
N LEU A 76 -4.19 -0.79 -4.51
CA LEU A 76 -3.77 0.52 -4.01
C LEU A 76 -2.68 0.40 -2.95
N LEU A 77 -2.84 -0.48 -1.96
CA LEU A 77 -1.85 -0.68 -0.90
C LEU A 77 -0.54 -1.24 -1.47
N PHE A 78 -0.61 -2.22 -2.37
CA PHE A 78 0.56 -2.77 -3.05
C PHE A 78 1.30 -1.70 -3.84
N HIS A 79 0.59 -0.91 -4.65
CA HIS A 79 1.18 0.15 -5.46
C HIS A 79 1.74 1.30 -4.62
N LEU A 80 1.11 1.62 -3.48
CA LEU A 80 1.67 2.56 -2.51
C LEU A 80 2.98 2.03 -1.92
N MET A 81 3.05 0.75 -1.53
CA MET A 81 4.29 0.15 -1.02
C MET A 81 5.39 0.10 -2.08
N LEU A 82 5.04 -0.16 -3.35
CA LEU A 82 5.97 -0.11 -4.48
C LEU A 82 6.48 1.32 -4.76
N LEU A 83 5.63 2.33 -4.60
CA LEU A 83 6.05 3.73 -4.70
C LEU A 83 7.03 4.10 -3.57
N LEU A 84 6.74 3.65 -2.35
CA LEU A 84 7.58 3.88 -1.19
C LEU A 84 8.95 3.21 -1.34
N SER A 85 9.02 1.98 -1.83
CA SER A 85 10.30 1.30 -2.09
C SER A 85 11.10 1.96 -3.22
N GLU A 86 10.45 2.42 -4.28
CA GLU A 86 11.11 3.19 -5.35
C GLU A 86 11.78 4.46 -4.80
N LYS A 87 11.10 5.14 -3.86
CA LYS A 87 11.60 6.34 -3.19
C LYS A 87 12.49 6.07 -1.97
N GLU A 88 12.76 4.82 -1.64
CA GLU A 88 13.55 4.41 -0.47
C GLU A 88 12.98 4.93 0.86
N ILE A 89 11.65 4.99 0.94
CA ILE A 89 10.92 5.40 2.13
C ILE A 89 10.35 4.14 2.80
N PRO A 90 10.90 3.71 3.94
CA PRO A 90 10.37 2.52 4.60
C PRO A 90 8.98 2.78 5.20
N LEU A 91 8.12 1.76 5.14
CA LEU A 91 6.72 1.80 5.59
C LEU A 91 6.62 2.22 7.07
N HIS A 92 7.62 1.89 7.89
CA HIS A 92 7.66 2.31 9.29
C HIS A 92 7.60 3.84 9.45
N LYS A 93 8.14 4.63 8.51
CA LYS A 93 8.05 6.10 8.55
C LYS A 93 6.61 6.57 8.33
N VAL A 94 5.89 5.94 7.41
CA VAL A 94 4.46 6.22 7.17
C VAL A 94 3.64 5.83 8.41
N VAL A 95 3.88 4.66 8.99
CA VAL A 95 3.23 4.21 10.23
C VAL A 95 3.52 5.15 11.40
N LYS A 96 4.76 5.64 11.53
CA LYS A 96 5.14 6.62 12.56
C LYS A 96 4.37 7.93 12.39
N GLU A 97 4.22 8.40 11.16
CA GLU A 97 3.42 9.59 10.85
C GLU A 97 1.94 9.37 11.18
N LEU A 98 1.36 8.21 10.82
CA LEU A 98 0.00 7.85 11.21
C LEU A 98 -0.18 7.81 12.73
N ARG A 99 0.77 7.24 13.48
CA ARG A 99 0.77 7.24 14.95
C ARG A 99 0.85 8.65 15.52
N LYS A 100 1.64 9.53 14.93
CA LYS A 100 1.75 10.93 15.34
C LYS A 100 0.43 11.67 15.17
N ARG A 101 -0.26 11.48 14.02
CA ARG A 101 -1.59 12.08 13.74
C ARG A 101 -2.68 11.60 14.69
N HIS A 102 -2.59 10.37 15.18
CA HIS A 102 -3.61 9.73 16.04
C HIS A 102 -3.17 9.55 17.50
N GLY A 103 -2.08 10.20 17.91
CA GLY A 103 -1.64 10.21 19.31
C GLY A 103 -2.59 11.04 20.18
N LYS A 104 -2.97 10.53 21.35
CA LYS A 104 -3.88 11.20 22.31
C LYS A 104 -3.41 12.64 22.56
N GLY A 105 -4.23 13.63 22.18
CA GLY A 105 -3.99 15.06 22.40
C GLY A 105 -3.78 15.93 21.15
N ASN A 106 -3.61 15.32 19.97
CA ASN A 106 -3.37 16.06 18.72
C ASN A 106 -4.59 16.10 17.77
N HIS A 107 -5.81 16.14 18.29
CA HIS A 107 -7.03 16.42 17.48
C HIS A 107 -7.15 17.91 17.08
N LYS A 108 -6.04 18.58 16.75
CA LYS A 108 -6.11 19.85 16.03
C LYS A 108 -6.04 19.54 14.54
N HIS A 109 -7.23 19.54 13.93
CA HIS A 109 -7.52 19.47 12.49
C HIS A 109 -6.76 18.39 11.70
N ILE A 110 -7.27 17.17 11.76
CA ILE A 110 -7.01 16.15 10.74
C ILE A 110 -8.00 16.41 9.60
N GLY A 111 -7.73 17.42 8.77
CA GLY A 111 -8.57 17.75 7.62
C GLY A 111 -8.72 19.24 7.38
N GLU A 112 -7.61 19.92 7.09
CA GLU A 112 -7.54 21.06 6.17
C GLU A 112 -6.31 20.88 5.28
#